data_AF-A0A8T4KSB7-F1
#
_entry.id   AF-A0A8T4KSB7-F1
#
_cell.length_a   1.000
_cell.length_b   1.000
_cell.length_c   1.000
_cell.angle_alpha   90.00
_cell.angle_beta   90.00
_cell.angle_gamma   90.00
#
_symmetry.space_group_name_H-M   'P 1'
#
loop_
_entity.id
_entity.type
_entity.pdbx_description
1 polymer ?
#
loop_
_entity_poly.entity_id
_entity_poly.type
_entity_poly.pdbx_seq_one_letter_code
_entity_poly.pdbx_strand_id
1 'polypeptide(L)'
;MNEHFKDANSWIKCAQYILDENPRVSAAMSAHAMIKSLDALFEEKFSRTPQRHDKATDFFKEVLSRNLIRGEESRFLHTIQNILQKKSSAEYHTSYYSKDDARQWIRNVENIMEMCGKYV
;
A
#
# COMPACT_ATOMS: atom_id res chain seq x y z
N MET A 1 16.23 -8.62 -4.03
CA MET A 1 15.14 -7.64 -3.89
C MET A 1 13.91 -8.24 -4.54
N ASN A 2 12.88 -8.50 -3.74
CA ASN A 2 11.60 -9.07 -4.16
C ASN A 2 10.99 -8.26 -5.34
N GLU A 3 10.49 -8.94 -6.38
CA GLU A 3 9.92 -8.30 -7.58
C GLU A 3 8.71 -7.41 -7.24
N HIS A 4 7.85 -7.83 -6.30
CA HIS A 4 6.76 -7.00 -5.81
C HIS A 4 7.25 -5.71 -5.17
N PHE A 5 8.38 -5.72 -4.45
CA PHE A 5 8.91 -4.50 -3.86
C PHE A 5 9.52 -3.56 -4.92
N LYS A 6 10.08 -4.10 -6.00
CA LYS A 6 10.52 -3.29 -7.17
C LYS A 6 9.33 -2.64 -7.87
N ASP A 7 8.24 -3.37 -8.06
CA ASP A 7 7.00 -2.84 -8.61
C ASP A 7 6.44 -1.73 -7.72
N ALA A 8 6.40 -1.94 -6.40
CA ALA A 8 5.94 -0.94 -5.44
C ALA A 8 6.72 0.39 -5.57
N ASN A 9 8.05 0.30 -5.69
CA ASN A 9 8.91 1.46 -5.91
C ASN A 9 8.63 2.18 -7.24
N SER A 10 8.30 1.43 -8.28
CA SER A 10 7.94 2.01 -9.59
C SER A 10 6.59 2.73 -9.50
N TRP A 11 5.60 2.11 -8.86
CA TRP A 11 4.28 2.68 -8.66
C TRP A 11 4.31 3.99 -7.85
N ILE A 12 5.07 4.05 -6.74
CA ILE A 12 5.12 5.27 -5.92
C ILE A 12 5.83 6.41 -6.64
N LYS A 13 6.87 6.14 -7.44
CA LYS A 13 7.53 7.15 -8.28
C LYS A 13 6.59 7.70 -9.33
N CYS A 14 5.82 6.85 -10.00
CA CYS A 14 4.79 7.29 -10.94
C CYS A 14 3.70 8.13 -10.25
N ALA A 15 3.28 7.74 -9.04
CA ALA A 15 2.30 8.49 -8.25
C ALA A 15 2.80 9.91 -7.94
N GLN A 16 4.06 10.05 -7.53
CA GLN A 16 4.69 11.34 -7.26
C GLN A 16 4.79 12.20 -8.54
N TYR A 17 5.18 11.59 -9.66
CA TYR A 17 5.31 12.28 -10.95
C TYR A 17 3.99 12.88 -11.42
N ILE A 18 2.90 12.11 -11.36
CA ILE A 18 1.58 12.53 -11.88
C ILE A 18 0.76 13.36 -10.88
N LEU A 19 1.27 13.60 -9.66
CA LEU A 19 0.52 14.25 -8.58
C LEU A 19 -0.10 15.60 -8.99
N ASP A 20 0.67 16.41 -9.72
CA ASP A 20 0.28 17.77 -10.08
C ASP A 20 -0.71 17.81 -11.24
N GLU A 21 -0.63 16.82 -12.13
CA GLU A 21 -1.47 16.72 -13.33
C GLU A 21 -2.78 15.99 -13.04
N ASN A 22 -2.72 14.92 -12.24
CA ASN A 22 -3.85 14.05 -11.97
C ASN A 22 -3.78 13.45 -10.55
N PRO A 23 -4.22 14.20 -9.52
CA PRO A 23 -4.22 13.75 -8.14
C PRO A 23 -4.97 12.43 -7.91
N ARG A 24 -6.06 12.20 -8.63
CA ARG A 24 -6.82 10.94 -8.54
C ARG A 24 -5.99 9.75 -9.02
N VAL A 25 -5.34 9.85 -10.19
CA VAL A 25 -4.45 8.79 -10.70
C VAL A 25 -3.28 8.59 -9.74
N SER A 26 -2.72 9.68 -9.22
CA SER A 26 -1.66 9.63 -8.19
C SER A 26 -2.10 8.83 -6.96
N ALA A 27 -3.29 9.10 -6.42
CA ALA A 27 -3.87 8.34 -5.32
C ALA A 27 -4.04 6.84 -5.66
N ALA A 28 -4.59 6.53 -6.84
CA ALA A 28 -4.73 5.14 -7.30
C ALA A 28 -3.38 4.41 -7.41
N MET A 29 -2.38 5.05 -8.02
CA MET A 29 -1.02 4.51 -8.14
C MET A 29 -0.37 4.28 -6.77
N SER A 30 -0.55 5.21 -5.81
CA SER A 30 -0.05 5.02 -4.45
C SER A 30 -0.70 3.82 -3.75
N ALA A 31 -2.01 3.57 -3.96
CA ALA A 31 -2.66 2.39 -3.42
C ALA A 31 -2.10 1.08 -4.01
N HIS A 32 -1.74 1.07 -5.30
CA HIS A 32 -1.05 -0.07 -5.91
C HIS A 32 0.36 -0.28 -5.35
N ALA A 33 1.11 0.80 -5.10
CA ALA A 33 2.42 0.71 -4.46
C ALA A 33 2.31 0.06 -3.07
N MET A 34 1.33 0.49 -2.27
CA MET A 34 1.04 -0.12 -0.96
C MET A 34 0.76 -1.60 -1.08
N ILE A 35 -0.15 -2.01 -1.98
CA ILE A 35 -0.51 -3.42 -2.20
C ILE A 35 0.73 -4.24 -2.56
N LYS A 36 1.55 -3.75 -3.49
CA LYS A 36 2.76 -4.47 -3.92
C LYS A 36 3.82 -4.57 -2.82
N SER A 37 3.95 -3.55 -1.97
CA SER A 37 4.85 -3.65 -0.80
C SER A 37 4.35 -4.64 0.25
N LEU A 38 3.02 -4.76 0.42
CA LEU A 38 2.40 -5.78 1.28
C LEU A 38 2.55 -7.19 0.66
N ASP A 39 2.34 -7.33 -0.65
CA ASP A 39 2.58 -8.60 -1.36
C ASP A 39 4.02 -9.08 -1.14
N ALA A 40 5.01 -8.18 -1.23
CA ALA A 40 6.41 -8.52 -0.96
C ALA A 40 6.62 -9.02 0.47
N LEU A 41 6.02 -8.35 1.47
CA LEU A 41 6.06 -8.77 2.87
C LEU A 41 5.41 -10.16 3.05
N PHE A 42 4.25 -10.39 2.44
CA PHE A 42 3.52 -11.66 2.58
C PHE A 42 4.23 -12.80 1.87
N GLU A 43 4.81 -12.56 0.71
CA GLU A 43 5.64 -13.54 0.03
C GLU A 43 6.87 -13.90 0.86
N GLU A 44 7.55 -12.93 1.47
CA GLU A 44 8.70 -13.17 2.34
C GLU A 44 8.32 -13.97 3.60
N LYS A 45 7.15 -13.70 4.20
CA LYS A 45 6.74 -14.33 5.47
C LYS A 45 5.92 -15.61 5.33
N PHE A 46 5.21 -15.79 4.23
CA PHE A 46 4.30 -16.90 4.00
C PHE A 46 4.51 -17.64 2.68
N SER A 47 5.43 -17.19 1.82
CA SER A 47 5.63 -17.72 0.46
C SER A 47 4.35 -17.70 -0.40
N ARG A 48 3.43 -16.77 -0.10
CA ARG A 48 2.17 -16.56 -0.83
C ARG A 48 1.66 -15.14 -0.67
N THR A 49 0.90 -14.68 -1.66
CA THR A 49 0.19 -13.40 -1.63
C THR A 49 -1.33 -13.63 -1.60
N PRO A 50 -2.12 -12.66 -1.10
CA PRO A 50 -3.57 -12.75 -1.16
C PRO A 50 -4.07 -12.69 -2.60
N GLN A 51 -4.99 -13.59 -2.98
CA GLN A 51 -5.59 -13.60 -4.33
C GLN A 51 -6.48 -12.38 -4.60
N ARG A 52 -6.96 -11.72 -3.54
CA ARG A 52 -7.79 -10.51 -3.63
C ARG A 52 -7.22 -9.43 -2.72
N HIS A 53 -7.19 -8.19 -3.20
CA HIS A 53 -6.62 -7.06 -2.45
C HIS A 53 -7.33 -6.78 -1.12
N ASP A 54 -8.63 -7.07 -1.02
CA ASP A 54 -9.41 -6.91 0.22
C ASP A 54 -8.99 -7.89 1.33
N LYS A 55 -8.24 -8.93 1.00
CA LYS A 55 -7.64 -9.88 1.96
C LYS A 55 -6.29 -9.42 2.51
N ALA A 56 -5.69 -8.36 2.00
CA ALA A 56 -4.39 -7.88 2.48
C ALA A 56 -4.41 -7.49 3.97
N THR A 57 -5.51 -6.95 4.48
CA THR A 57 -5.66 -6.65 5.92
C THR A 57 -5.69 -7.90 6.80
N ASP A 58 -6.29 -8.99 6.32
CA ASP A 58 -6.34 -10.26 7.06
C ASP A 58 -4.93 -10.86 7.15
N PHE A 59 -4.18 -10.83 6.04
CA PHE A 59 -2.78 -11.24 6.01
C PHE A 59 -1.91 -10.37 6.92
N PHE A 60 -2.08 -9.05 6.90
CA PHE A 60 -1.29 -8.16 7.76
C PHE A 60 -1.53 -8.45 9.25
N LYS A 61 -2.79 -8.70 9.65
CA LYS A 61 -3.12 -9.15 11.01
C LYS A 61 -2.48 -10.48 11.36
N GLU A 62 -2.42 -11.41 10.40
CA GLU A 62 -1.79 -12.72 10.58
C GLU A 62 -0.26 -12.61 10.76
N VAL A 63 0.42 -11.72 10.01
CA VAL A 63 1.85 -11.45 10.19
C VAL A 63 2.12 -10.88 11.59
N LEU A 64 1.28 -9.97 12.07
CA LEU A 64 1.36 -9.41 13.42
C LEU A 64 1.11 -10.47 14.50
N SER A 65 0.07 -11.29 14.37
CA SER A 65 -0.31 -12.28 15.39
C SER A 65 0.71 -13.41 15.53
N ARG A 66 1.43 -13.73 14.46
CA ARG A 66 2.54 -14.70 14.45
C ARG A 66 3.89 -14.10 14.86
N ASN A 67 3.93 -12.83 15.26
CA ASN A 67 5.16 -12.09 15.60
C ASN A 67 6.22 -12.10 14.48
N LEU A 68 5.78 -12.14 13.22
CA LEU A 68 6.69 -12.12 12.04
C LEU A 68 7.14 -10.70 11.69
N ILE A 69 6.45 -9.70 12.23
CA ILE A 69 6.86 -8.30 12.31
C ILE A 69 6.64 -7.79 13.73
N ARG A 70 7.18 -6.61 14.08
CA ARG A 70 6.99 -6.04 15.41
C ARG A 70 5.54 -5.60 15.64
N GLY A 71 5.03 -5.82 16.84
CA GLY A 71 3.66 -5.45 17.22
C GLY A 71 3.36 -3.95 17.10
N GLU A 72 4.39 -3.08 17.20
CA GLU A 72 4.26 -1.63 17.00
C GLU A 72 3.77 -1.25 15.60
N GLU A 73 4.00 -2.12 14.60
CA GLU A 73 3.56 -1.89 13.22
C GLU A 73 2.05 -2.06 13.04
N SER A 74 1.33 -2.54 14.07
CA SER A 74 -0.14 -2.54 14.12
C SER A 74 -0.76 -1.15 13.91
N ARG A 75 0.00 -0.06 14.18
CA ARG A 75 -0.41 1.32 13.89
C ARG A 75 -0.79 1.57 12.42
N PHE A 76 -0.24 0.78 11.49
CA PHE A 76 -0.53 0.94 10.06
C PHE A 76 -1.83 0.28 9.62
N LEU A 77 -2.42 -0.59 10.44
CA LEU A 77 -3.59 -1.40 10.07
C LEU A 77 -4.78 -0.54 9.62
N HIS A 78 -5.09 0.51 10.37
CA HIS A 78 -6.20 1.40 10.03
C HIS A 78 -5.96 2.13 8.70
N THR A 79 -4.74 2.60 8.46
CA THR A 79 -4.36 3.27 7.22
C THR A 79 -4.44 2.34 6.01
N ILE A 80 -3.93 1.11 6.13
CA ILE A 80 -4.02 0.08 5.09
C ILE A 80 -5.49 -0.18 4.75
N GLN A 81 -6.33 -0.41 5.77
CA GLN A 81 -7.75 -0.67 5.59
C GLN A 81 -8.46 0.48 4.87
N ASN A 82 -8.22 1.73 5.30
CA ASN A 82 -8.85 2.91 4.70
C ASN A 82 -8.47 3.07 3.23
N ILE A 83 -7.19 2.88 2.87
CA ILE A 83 -6.73 3.00 1.49
C ILE A 83 -7.34 1.89 0.62
N LEU A 84 -7.36 0.64 1.10
CA LEU A 84 -7.98 -0.47 0.37
C LEU A 84 -9.47 -0.24 0.10
N GLN A 85 -10.21 0.29 1.07
CA GLN A 85 -11.64 0.61 0.92
C GLN A 85 -11.89 1.72 -0.10
N LYS A 86 -11.02 2.73 -0.14
CA LYS A 86 -11.15 3.91 -1.02
C LYS A 86 -10.45 3.74 -2.37
N LYS A 87 -9.69 2.67 -2.58
CA LYS A 87 -8.92 2.45 -3.80
C LYS A 87 -9.83 2.45 -5.04
N SER A 88 -10.95 1.72 -4.99
CA SER A 88 -11.87 1.62 -6.12
C SER A 88 -12.45 2.98 -6.52
N SER A 89 -12.73 3.86 -5.56
CA SER A 89 -13.22 5.20 -5.89
C SER A 89 -12.17 6.06 -6.58
N ALA A 90 -10.89 5.88 -6.23
CA ALA A 90 -9.79 6.49 -6.96
C ALA A 90 -9.68 5.89 -8.38
N GLU A 91 -9.78 4.58 -8.57
CA GLU A 91 -9.63 3.92 -9.89
C GLU A 91 -10.76 4.25 -10.86
N TYR A 92 -12.02 4.17 -10.41
CA TYR A 92 -13.21 4.25 -11.26
C TYR A 92 -13.80 5.66 -11.40
N HIS A 93 -13.07 6.71 -10.99
CA HIS A 93 -13.53 8.10 -11.02
C HIS A 93 -14.85 8.35 -10.28
N THR A 94 -15.16 7.56 -9.25
CA THR A 94 -16.43 7.73 -8.51
C THR A 94 -16.33 8.77 -7.38
N SER A 95 -15.17 9.42 -7.21
CA SER A 95 -14.95 10.47 -6.21
C SER A 95 -13.91 11.48 -6.66
N TYR A 96 -14.06 12.72 -6.18
CA TYR A 96 -13.05 13.78 -6.33
C TYR A 96 -11.89 13.54 -5.35
N TYR A 97 -10.66 13.76 -5.84
CA TYR A 97 -9.45 13.73 -5.03
C TYR A 97 -8.70 15.04 -5.25
N SER A 98 -8.47 15.80 -4.19
CA SER A 98 -7.61 16.97 -4.24
C SER A 98 -6.14 16.57 -4.31
N LYS A 99 -5.28 17.53 -4.68
CA LYS A 99 -3.82 17.37 -4.60
C LYS A 99 -3.36 17.01 -3.18
N ASP A 100 -4.01 17.57 -2.16
CA ASP A 100 -3.66 17.30 -0.77
C ASP A 100 -4.10 15.90 -0.32
N ASP A 101 -5.26 15.41 -0.79
CA ASP A 101 -5.69 14.03 -0.54
C ASP A 101 -4.67 13.03 -1.11
N ALA A 102 -4.28 13.23 -2.37
CA ALA A 102 -3.31 12.39 -3.05
C ALA A 102 -1.93 12.45 -2.38
N ARG A 103 -1.47 13.64 -1.97
CA ARG A 103 -0.23 13.82 -1.22
C ARG A 103 -0.27 13.11 0.13
N GLN A 104 -1.42 13.15 0.83
CA GLN A 104 -1.57 12.42 2.09
C GLN A 104 -1.51 10.91 1.88
N TRP A 105 -2.09 10.40 0.79
CA TRP A 105 -1.98 8.99 0.43
C TRP A 105 -0.54 8.60 0.15
N ILE A 106 0.18 9.35 -0.69
CA ILE A 106 1.60 9.11 -0.96
C ILE A 106 2.39 8.99 0.34
N ARG A 107 2.28 9.97 1.25
CA ARG A 107 3.01 9.95 2.53
C ARG A 107 2.67 8.74 3.40
N ASN A 108 1.38 8.41 3.49
CA ASN A 108 0.93 7.25 4.24
C ASN A 108 1.48 5.95 3.65
N VAL A 109 1.49 5.83 2.32
CA VAL A 109 2.00 4.68 1.59
C VAL A 109 3.51 4.56 1.72
N GLU A 110 4.26 5.66 1.63
CA GLU A 110 5.72 5.68 1.83
C GLU A 110 6.09 5.13 3.21
N ASN A 111 5.38 5.55 4.26
CA ASN A 111 5.60 5.03 5.63
C ASN A 111 5.32 3.51 5.72
N ILE A 112 4.29 3.02 5.04
CA ILE A 112 3.96 1.59 4.99
C ILE A 112 5.02 0.82 4.18
N MET A 113 5.47 1.36 3.05
CA MET A 113 6.53 0.78 2.24
C MET A 113 7.85 0.71 3.01
N GLU A 114 8.19 1.75 3.78
CA GLU A 114 9.36 1.77 4.66
C GLU A 114 9.25 0.66 5.73
N MET A 115 8.06 0.49 6.32
CA MET A 115 7.81 -0.62 7.25
C MET A 115 8.00 -1.96 6.57
N CYS A 116 7.37 -2.21 5.42
CA CYS A 116 7.54 -3.46 4.68
C CYS A 116 9.01 -3.72 4.33
N GLY A 117 9.75 -2.70 3.91
CA GLY A 117 11.17 -2.79 3.54
C GLY A 117 12.11 -3.16 4.69
N LYS A 118 11.68 -3.04 5.95
CA LYS A 118 12.46 -3.52 7.11
C LYS A 118 12.43 -5.05 7.26
N TYR A 119 11.49 -5.71 6.59
CA TYR A 119 11.19 -7.13 6.76
C TYR A 119 11.24 -7.93 5.45
N VAL A 120 11.59 -7.29 4.33
CA VAL A 120 11.69 -7.85 2.96
C VAL A 120 13.14 -7.79 2.48
#